data_AF-A0A0L0LMF8-F1
#
_entry.id   AF-A0A0L0LMF8-F1
#
_cell.length_a   1.000
_cell.length_b   1.000
_cell.length_c   1.000
_cell.angle_alpha   90.00
_cell.angle_beta   90.00
_cell.angle_gamma   90.00
#
_symmetry.space_group_name_H-M   'P 1'
#
loop_
_entity.id
_entity.type
_entity.pdbx_description
1 polymer ?
#
loop_
_entity_poly.entity_id
_entity_poly.type
_entity_poly.pdbx_seq_one_letter_code
_entity_poly.pdbx_strand_id
1 'polypeptide(L)'
;MNSVITPVKTAERTGLGIRPGDTVRVHQNIIEKGKTRTQVFEGLVISVKHGTEAGATFTVRATLSGVGVERIFPLFAPFISKIEIVRRSKVRRAKLYFIREKVAREVRRQLRNMRMVKMSTDDFKEEEVPAEVAPVEVEEVMEQDPAQTPEGADMTPAEEEAGEPEAPVVDEMSVDAPTEEEKEKEEKAA
;
A
#
# COMPACT_ATOMS: atom_id res chain seq x y z
N MET A 1 -10.11 -3.48 48.02
CA MET A 1 -10.69 -2.45 47.12
C MET A 1 -9.81 -2.40 45.89
N ASN A 2 -10.30 -2.91 44.74
CA ASN A 2 -9.51 -2.96 43.51
C ASN A 2 -9.53 -1.58 42.86
N SER A 3 -8.57 -0.73 43.24
CA SER A 3 -8.36 0.54 42.56
C SER A 3 -7.74 0.25 41.20
N VAL A 4 -8.51 0.40 40.13
CA VAL A 4 -8.08 0.12 38.76
C VAL A 4 -7.26 1.31 38.27
N ILE A 5 -5.95 1.30 38.57
CA ILE A 5 -4.99 2.30 38.08
C ILE A 5 -4.56 1.87 36.67
N THR A 6 -5.43 2.06 35.67
CA THR A 6 -5.06 1.84 34.27
C THR A 6 -5.24 3.13 33.48
N PRO A 7 -4.27 3.53 32.64
CA PRO A 7 -4.38 4.72 31.81
C PRO A 7 -5.38 4.57 30.65
N VAL A 8 -5.93 3.36 30.44
CA VAL A 8 -6.79 3.02 29.31
C VAL A 8 -8.20 2.70 29.77
N LYS A 9 -9.19 3.10 28.98
CA LYS A 9 -10.62 2.85 29.22
C LYS A 9 -11.00 1.40 28.93
N THR A 10 -10.80 0.51 29.91
CA THR A 10 -11.01 -0.94 29.77
C THR A 10 -12.44 -1.32 29.41
N ALA A 11 -13.44 -0.69 30.04
CA ALA A 11 -14.86 -1.02 29.81
C ALA A 11 -15.31 -0.79 28.36
N GLU A 12 -14.93 0.35 27.76
CA GLU A 12 -15.24 0.68 26.36
C GLU A 12 -14.60 -0.34 25.40
N ARG A 13 -13.36 -0.77 25.67
CA ARG A 13 -12.64 -1.73 24.82
C ARG A 13 -13.21 -3.14 24.89
N THR A 14 -13.62 -3.59 26.07
CA THR A 14 -14.30 -4.88 26.26
C THR A 14 -15.64 -4.94 25.52
N GLY A 15 -16.39 -3.83 25.51
CA GLY A 15 -17.70 -3.73 24.85
C GLY A 15 -17.67 -3.85 23.32
N LEU A 16 -16.52 -3.64 22.68
CA LEU A 16 -16.39 -3.73 21.22
C LEU A 16 -16.63 -5.15 20.68
N GLY A 17 -16.34 -6.19 21.47
CA GLY A 17 -16.61 -7.59 21.12
C GLY A 17 -16.02 -8.01 19.78
N ILE A 18 -14.73 -7.72 19.55
CA ILE A 18 -14.00 -8.01 18.30
C ILE A 18 -14.01 -9.52 18.04
N ARG A 19 -14.38 -9.91 16.82
CA ARG A 19 -14.42 -11.31 16.39
C ARG A 19 -13.51 -11.56 15.18
N PRO A 20 -13.02 -12.80 15.00
CA PRO A 20 -12.39 -13.20 13.75
C PRO A 20 -13.34 -12.96 12.58
N GLY A 21 -12.84 -12.42 11.48
CA GLY A 21 -13.63 -12.08 10.29
C GLY A 21 -14.16 -10.64 10.27
N ASP A 22 -13.99 -9.88 11.35
CA ASP A 22 -14.25 -8.44 11.35
C ASP A 22 -13.16 -7.69 10.57
N THR A 23 -13.56 -6.65 9.83
CA THR A 23 -12.64 -5.65 9.28
C THR A 23 -12.58 -4.48 10.24
N VAL A 24 -11.38 -4.15 10.71
CA VAL A 24 -11.16 -3.14 11.75
C VAL A 24 -10.18 -2.08 11.27
N ARG A 25 -10.41 -0.84 11.70
CA ARG A 25 -9.47 0.28 11.62
C ARG A 25 -8.90 0.53 13.01
N VAL A 26 -7.58 0.39 13.14
CA VAL A 26 -6.85 0.61 14.39
C VAL A 26 -6.04 1.88 14.25
N HIS A 27 -6.37 2.89 15.06
CA HIS A 27 -5.65 4.16 15.14
C HIS A 27 -4.53 4.02 16.17
N GLN A 28 -3.28 4.01 15.70
CA GLN A 28 -2.08 3.96 16.53
C GLN A 28 -1.43 5.32 16.61
N ASN A 29 -1.10 5.75 17.82
CA ASN A 29 -0.25 6.90 18.06
C ASN A 29 1.20 6.42 18.05
N ILE A 30 1.98 6.88 17.07
CA ILE A 30 3.39 6.57 16.93
C ILE A 30 4.17 7.84 17.27
N ILE A 31 5.13 7.71 18.18
CA ILE A 31 6.00 8.80 18.61
C ILE A 31 7.33 8.65 17.85
N GLU A 32 7.65 9.62 17.00
CA GLU A 32 8.89 9.66 16.22
C GLU A 32 9.65 10.94 16.55
N LYS A 33 10.85 10.82 17.14
CA LYS A 33 11.74 11.95 17.46
C LYS A 33 11.02 13.11 18.20
N GLY A 34 10.13 12.77 19.13
CA GLY A 34 9.38 13.74 19.94
C GLY A 34 8.09 14.27 19.30
N LYS A 35 7.78 13.92 18.05
CA LYS A 35 6.50 14.26 17.39
C LYS A 35 5.58 13.05 17.39
N THR A 36 4.31 13.26 17.71
CA THR A 36 3.29 12.20 17.69
C THR A 36 2.49 12.28 16.40
N ARG A 37 2.36 11.17 15.68
CA ARG A 37 1.45 11.02 14.54
C ARG A 37 0.49 9.87 14.74
N THR A 38 -0.73 9.99 14.24
CA THR A 38 -1.70 8.90 14.25
C THR A 38 -1.62 8.13 12.92
N GLN A 39 -1.15 6.90 12.97
CA GLN A 39 -1.17 5.97 11.85
C GLN A 39 -2.41 5.07 11.94
N VAL A 40 -3.16 4.97 10.86
CA VAL A 40 -4.33 4.06 10.77
C VAL A 40 -3.91 2.78 10.08
N PHE A 41 -4.24 1.64 10.69
CA PHE A 41 -4.08 0.32 10.09
C PHE A 41 -5.45 -0.31 9.90
N GLU A 42 -5.86 -0.47 8.64
CA GLU A 42 -7.11 -1.12 8.26
C GLU A 42 -6.83 -2.54 7.77
N GLY A 43 -7.58 -3.52 8.28
CA GLY A 43 -7.49 -4.88 7.77
C GLY A 43 -8.45 -5.86 8.42
N LEU A 44 -8.33 -7.12 8.02
CA LEU A 44 -9.19 -8.21 8.49
C LEU A 44 -8.59 -8.89 9.73
N VAL A 45 -9.40 -9.07 10.77
CA VAL A 45 -9.02 -9.79 11.98
C VAL A 45 -8.96 -11.29 11.69
N ILE A 46 -7.76 -11.85 11.72
CA ILE A 46 -7.54 -13.28 11.44
C ILE A 46 -7.65 -14.15 12.69
N SER A 47 -7.32 -13.59 13.86
CA SER A 47 -7.37 -14.32 15.13
C SER A 47 -7.53 -13.36 16.29
N VAL A 48 -8.27 -13.81 17.30
CA VAL A 48 -8.40 -13.15 18.60
C VAL A 48 -7.96 -14.15 19.66
N LYS A 49 -7.14 -13.72 20.62
CA LYS A 49 -6.62 -14.52 21.74
C LYS A 49 -7.02 -13.87 23.06
N HIS A 50 -7.28 -14.70 24.08
CA HIS A 50 -7.65 -14.31 25.45
C HIS A 50 -8.93 -13.45 25.59
N GLY A 51 -9.73 -13.33 24.52
CA GLY A 51 -11.06 -12.72 24.56
C GLY A 51 -11.06 -11.30 25.11
N THR A 52 -11.54 -11.13 26.34
CA THR A 52 -11.70 -9.85 27.04
C THR A 52 -10.78 -9.70 28.26
N GLU A 53 -9.85 -10.63 28.47
CA GLU A 53 -8.87 -10.57 29.55
C GLU A 53 -7.81 -9.49 29.28
N ALA A 54 -7.10 -9.02 30.31
CA ALA A 54 -6.08 -7.97 30.15
C ALA A 54 -4.99 -8.29 29.10
N GLY A 55 -4.68 -9.58 28.88
CA GLY A 55 -3.77 -10.07 27.84
C GLY A 55 -4.39 -10.31 26.46
N ALA A 56 -5.63 -9.83 26.24
CA ALA A 56 -6.34 -9.99 24.99
C ALA A 56 -5.57 -9.35 23.83
N THR A 57 -5.34 -10.13 22.80
CA THR A 57 -4.67 -9.68 21.58
C THR A 57 -5.49 -10.10 20.36
N PHE A 58 -5.46 -9.28 19.33
CA PHE A 58 -6.05 -9.61 18.04
C PHE A 58 -5.04 -9.34 16.94
N THR A 59 -5.07 -10.18 15.91
CA THR A 59 -4.16 -10.08 14.77
C THR A 59 -4.93 -9.60 13.56
N VAL A 60 -4.47 -8.52 12.97
CA VAL A 60 -5.07 -7.90 11.79
C VAL A 60 -4.14 -8.11 10.61
N ARG A 61 -4.70 -8.59 9.50
CA ARG A 61 -4.01 -8.78 8.23
C ARG A 61 -4.51 -7.77 7.21
N ALA A 62 -3.59 -7.11 6.54
CA ALA A 62 -3.85 -6.18 5.45
C ALA A 62 -2.86 -6.45 4.31
N THR A 63 -3.23 -6.12 3.09
CA THR A 63 -2.28 -6.07 1.97
C THR A 63 -1.91 -4.62 1.76
N LEU A 64 -0.67 -4.25 2.08
CA LEU A 64 -0.14 -2.89 1.92
C LEU A 64 0.92 -2.92 0.83
N SER A 65 0.78 -2.10 -0.20
CA SER A 65 1.73 -2.01 -1.32
C SER A 65 2.09 -3.38 -1.93
N GLY A 66 1.10 -4.26 -2.08
CA GLY A 66 1.29 -5.61 -2.64
C GLY A 66 1.86 -6.65 -1.66
N VAL A 67 2.30 -6.26 -0.47
CA VAL A 67 2.84 -7.16 0.56
C VAL A 67 1.78 -7.42 1.64
N GLY A 68 1.60 -8.69 2.00
CA GLY A 68 0.71 -9.08 3.09
C GLY A 68 1.34 -8.77 4.45
N VAL A 69 0.87 -7.71 5.11
CA VAL A 69 1.33 -7.28 6.43
C VAL A 69 0.37 -7.78 7.51
N GLU A 70 0.92 -8.38 8.55
CA GLU A 70 0.18 -8.77 9.75
C GLU A 70 0.69 -7.98 10.95
N ARG A 71 -0.23 -7.39 11.71
CA ARG A 71 0.08 -6.72 12.98
C ARG A 71 -0.74 -7.34 14.10
N ILE A 72 -0.09 -7.55 15.24
CA ILE A 72 -0.72 -8.04 16.46
C ILE A 72 -0.93 -6.84 17.38
N PHE A 73 -2.18 -6.63 17.79
CA PHE A 73 -2.57 -5.53 18.66
C PHE A 73 -3.06 -6.08 19.99
N PRO A 74 -2.49 -5.63 21.13
CA PRO A 74 -3.13 -5.80 22.43
C PRO A 74 -4.37 -4.93 22.51
N LEU A 75 -5.48 -5.48 23.01
CA LEU A 75 -6.77 -4.79 23.08
C LEU A 75 -6.70 -3.53 23.97
N PHE A 76 -5.91 -3.61 25.05
CA PHE A 76 -5.77 -2.59 26.09
C PHE A 76 -4.44 -1.81 26.00
N ALA A 77 -3.80 -1.80 24.83
CA ALA A 77 -2.56 -1.03 24.65
C ALA A 77 -2.81 0.50 24.68
N PRO A 78 -1.97 1.28 25.39
CA PRO A 78 -2.13 2.74 25.51
C PRO A 78 -1.81 3.50 24.23
N PHE A 79 -0.97 2.94 23.35
CA PHE A 79 -0.65 3.55 22.07
C PHE A 79 -1.81 3.48 21.06
N ILE A 80 -2.88 2.72 21.35
CA ILE A 80 -4.05 2.65 20.49
C ILE A 80 -5.03 3.74 20.93
N SER A 81 -5.26 4.73 20.08
CA SER A 81 -6.22 5.80 20.35
C SER A 81 -7.66 5.29 20.24
N LYS A 82 -7.99 4.67 19.09
CA LYS A 82 -9.35 4.23 18.76
C LYS A 82 -9.32 2.94 17.94
N ILE A 83 -10.34 2.10 18.14
CA ILE A 83 -10.60 0.91 17.32
C ILE A 83 -12.00 1.05 16.76
N GLU A 84 -12.12 1.02 15.43
CA GLU A 84 -13.39 1.08 14.73
C GLU A 84 -13.63 -0.22 13.98
N ILE A 85 -14.85 -0.76 14.06
CA ILE A 85 -15.26 -1.92 13.28
C ILE A 85 -15.95 -1.40 12.02
N VAL A 86 -15.30 -1.58 10.86
CA VAL A 86 -15.82 -1.13 9.56
C VAL A 86 -16.89 -2.10 9.07
N ARG A 87 -16.62 -3.40 9.17
CA ARG A 87 -17.50 -4.46 8.67
C ARG A 87 -17.40 -5.69 9.55
N ARG A 88 -18.54 -6.33 9.81
CA ARG A 88 -18.61 -7.64 10.47
C ARG A 88 -18.96 -8.72 9.45
N SER A 89 -18.14 -9.77 9.36
CA SER A 89 -18.38 -10.88 8.45
C SER A 89 -18.56 -12.19 9.21
N LYS A 90 -19.55 -13.01 8.83
CA LYS A 90 -19.78 -14.32 9.44
C LYS A 90 -18.73 -15.32 8.95
N VAL A 91 -17.93 -15.84 9.85
CA VAL A 91 -16.92 -16.87 9.57
C VAL A 91 -17.18 -18.14 10.38
N ARG A 92 -16.76 -19.28 9.84
CA ARG A 92 -16.96 -20.60 10.47
C ARG A 92 -15.79 -21.04 11.36
N ARG A 93 -14.62 -20.41 11.20
CA ARG A 93 -13.39 -20.77 11.94
C ARG A 93 -13.01 -19.65 12.91
N ALA A 94 -12.54 -20.03 14.09
CA ALA A 94 -12.04 -19.09 15.10
C ALA A 94 -10.68 -18.45 14.71
N LYS A 95 -9.89 -19.13 13.88
CA LYS A 95 -8.60 -18.63 13.37
C LYS A 95 -8.57 -18.77 11.85
N LEU A 96 -8.33 -17.66 11.15
CA LEU A 96 -8.41 -17.54 9.70
C LEU A 96 -7.01 -17.56 9.03
N TYR A 97 -6.09 -18.39 9.54
CA TYR A 97 -4.72 -18.47 9.01
C TYR A 97 -4.67 -18.90 7.54
N PHE A 98 -5.69 -19.65 7.07
CA PHE A 98 -5.81 -20.04 5.67
C PHE A 98 -5.87 -18.85 4.70
N ILE A 99 -6.21 -17.64 5.16
CA ILE A 99 -6.24 -16.43 4.32
C ILE A 99 -4.85 -16.09 3.79
N ARG A 100 -3.78 -16.46 4.50
CA ARG A 100 -2.39 -16.25 4.06
C ARG A 100 -2.10 -16.92 2.73
N GLU A 101 -2.55 -18.16 2.58
CA GLU A 101 -2.34 -18.98 1.39
C GLU A 101 -3.49 -18.90 0.39
N LYS A 102 -4.65 -18.36 0.80
CA LYS A 102 -5.87 -18.38 -0.01
C LYS A 102 -5.65 -17.76 -1.38
N VAL A 103 -4.95 -16.63 -1.46
CA VAL A 103 -4.67 -15.95 -2.74
C VAL A 103 -3.92 -16.87 -3.70
N ALA A 104 -2.80 -17.45 -3.26
CA ALA A 104 -2.02 -18.36 -4.10
C ALA A 104 -2.80 -19.64 -4.48
N ARG A 105 -3.57 -20.19 -3.53
CA ARG A 105 -4.41 -21.38 -3.77
C ARG A 105 -5.53 -21.09 -4.76
N GLU A 106 -6.11 -19.91 -4.70
CA GLU A 106 -7.18 -19.46 -5.58
C GLU A 106 -6.67 -19.22 -7.00
N VAL A 107 -5.53 -18.54 -7.14
CA VAL A 107 -4.84 -18.36 -8.44
C VAL A 107 -4.50 -19.71 -9.07
N ARG A 108 -3.90 -20.64 -8.29
CA ARG A 108 -3.57 -21.99 -8.77
C ARG A 108 -4.81 -22.76 -9.23
N ARG A 109 -5.92 -22.63 -8.51
CA ARG A 109 -7.20 -23.27 -8.86
C ARG A 109 -7.76 -22.68 -10.15
N GLN A 110 -7.73 -21.36 -10.32
CA GLN A 110 -8.20 -20.69 -11.54
C GLN A 110 -7.38 -21.12 -12.77
N LEU A 111 -6.06 -21.16 -12.68
CA LEU A 111 -5.18 -21.62 -13.77
C LEU A 111 -5.46 -23.08 -14.17
N ARG A 112 -5.69 -23.95 -13.19
CA ARG A 112 -6.06 -25.35 -13.46
C ARG A 112 -7.40 -25.44 -14.20
N ASN A 113 -8.40 -24.70 -13.75
CA ASN A 113 -9.72 -24.67 -14.38
C ASN A 113 -9.62 -24.13 -15.82
N MET A 114 -8.82 -23.09 -16.06
CA MET A 114 -8.59 -22.54 -17.40
C MET A 114 -7.90 -23.54 -18.34
N ARG A 115 -6.92 -24.31 -17.84
CA ARG A 115 -6.28 -25.39 -18.61
C ARG A 115 -7.28 -26.47 -19.02
N MET A 116 -8.19 -26.85 -18.13
CA MET A 116 -9.22 -27.85 -18.43
C MET A 116 -10.21 -27.36 -19.50
N VAL A 117 -10.53 -26.06 -19.54
CA VAL A 117 -11.43 -25.47 -20.57
C VAL A 117 -10.74 -25.36 -21.94
N LYS A 118 -9.42 -25.13 -21.99
CA LYS A 118 -8.68 -25.10 -23.28
C LYS A 118 -8.62 -26.47 -23.96
N MET A 119 -8.59 -27.58 -23.22
CA MET A 119 -8.60 -28.92 -23.83
C MET A 119 -9.98 -29.35 -24.38
N SER A 120 -11.04 -28.58 -24.15
CA SER A 120 -12.39 -28.87 -24.65
C SER A 120 -12.86 -27.92 -25.76
N THR A 121 -11.99 -27.03 -26.25
CA THR A 121 -12.35 -26.06 -27.31
C THR A 121 -11.57 -26.29 -28.62
N ASP A 122 -10.80 -27.38 -28.71
CA ASP A 122 -10.16 -27.81 -29.96
C ASP A 122 -11.14 -28.52 -30.92
N ASP A 123 -12.42 -28.65 -30.54
CA ASP A 123 -13.47 -29.27 -31.38
C ASP A 123 -14.32 -28.26 -32.19
N PHE A 124 -13.94 -26.97 -32.25
CA PHE A 124 -14.65 -25.96 -33.05
C PHE A 124 -13.70 -25.02 -33.82
N LYS A 125 -12.82 -25.59 -34.66
CA LYS A 125 -12.13 -24.96 -35.81
C LYS A 125 -11.39 -26.08 -36.56
N GLU A 126 -11.54 -26.34 -37.86
CA GLU A 126 -12.12 -25.64 -39.00
C GLU A 126 -12.76 -26.72 -39.90
N GLU A 127 -14.03 -26.57 -40.28
CA GLU A 127 -14.54 -27.23 -41.48
C GLU A 127 -13.72 -26.72 -42.66
N GLU A 128 -13.14 -27.64 -43.41
CA GLU A 128 -12.40 -27.39 -44.64
C GLU A 128 -13.26 -26.55 -45.59
N VAL A 129 -12.82 -25.32 -45.85
CA VAL A 129 -13.39 -24.51 -46.93
C VAL A 129 -12.92 -25.15 -48.24
N PRO A 130 -13.81 -25.70 -49.09
CA PRO A 130 -13.40 -26.39 -50.30
C PRO A 130 -12.65 -25.45 -51.24
N ALA A 131 -11.51 -25.95 -51.71
CA ALA A 131 -10.70 -25.34 -52.76
C ALA A 131 -11.45 -25.40 -54.09
N GLU A 132 -12.23 -24.38 -54.41
CA GLU A 132 -12.72 -24.18 -55.78
C GLU A 132 -12.85 -22.68 -56.09
N VAL A 133 -11.74 -22.06 -56.50
CA VAL A 133 -11.76 -20.91 -57.40
C VAL A 133 -10.64 -21.09 -58.43
N ALA A 134 -11.03 -21.12 -59.69
CA ALA A 134 -10.21 -21.38 -60.86
C ALA A 134 -9.05 -20.39 -61.06
N PRO A 135 -7.94 -20.79 -61.71
CA PRO A 135 -6.92 -19.87 -62.17
C PRO A 135 -7.27 -19.33 -63.57
N VAL A 136 -7.38 -18.00 -63.71
CA VAL A 136 -7.30 -17.33 -65.02
C VAL A 136 -6.36 -16.14 -64.89
N GLU A 137 -5.16 -16.36 -65.45
CA GLU A 137 -4.24 -15.46 -66.16
C GLU A 137 -4.15 -13.97 -65.78
N VAL A 138 -2.96 -13.57 -65.36
CA VAL A 138 -2.44 -12.21 -65.58
C VAL A 138 -1.05 -12.34 -66.21
N GLU A 139 -0.97 -12.00 -67.49
CA GLU A 139 0.29 -11.81 -68.24
C GLU A 139 1.09 -10.61 -67.69
N GLU A 140 2.41 -10.72 -67.84
CA GLU A 140 3.43 -9.72 -67.55
C GLU A 140 3.21 -8.40 -68.30
N VAL A 141 3.55 -7.27 -67.67
CA VAL A 141 4.49 -6.34 -68.31
C VAL A 141 5.42 -5.73 -67.27
N MET A 142 6.71 -5.97 -67.50
CA MET A 142 7.85 -5.24 -66.97
C MET A 142 7.73 -3.74 -67.25
N GLU A 143 8.17 -2.91 -66.30
CA GLU A 143 8.96 -1.73 -66.65
C GLU A 143 10.04 -1.50 -65.57
N GLN A 144 11.27 -1.46 -66.08
CA GLN A 144 12.56 -1.13 -65.46
C GLN A 144 12.58 0.37 -65.05
N ASP A 145 13.51 0.97 -64.30
CA ASP A 145 14.83 0.66 -63.73
C ASP A 145 15.17 1.81 -62.72
N PRO A 146 16.32 1.76 -62.01
CA PRO A 146 16.67 2.58 -60.85
C PRO A 146 17.56 3.81 -61.14
N ALA A 147 17.86 4.55 -60.06
CA ALA A 147 18.93 5.55 -59.85
C ALA A 147 18.48 7.03 -59.80
N GLN A 148 18.73 7.70 -58.66
CA GLN A 148 19.77 8.77 -58.51
C GLN A 148 19.78 9.36 -57.07
N THR A 149 20.87 9.14 -56.33
CA THR A 149 21.44 10.04 -55.27
C THR A 149 22.22 11.17 -55.98
N PRO A 150 22.85 12.20 -55.35
CA PRO A 150 22.87 12.69 -53.96
C PRO A 150 22.82 14.23 -53.81
N GLU A 151 22.87 14.77 -52.59
CA GLU A 151 23.70 15.94 -52.20
C GLU A 151 23.42 16.32 -50.73
N GLY A 152 24.49 16.57 -49.97
CA GLY A 152 24.42 17.08 -48.60
C GLY A 152 25.16 18.40 -48.49
N ALA A 153 24.91 19.17 -47.43
CA ALA A 153 25.85 20.10 -46.77
C ALA A 153 25.13 20.88 -45.65
N ASP A 154 25.82 21.01 -44.52
CA ASP A 154 25.88 22.17 -43.62
C ASP A 154 24.60 22.58 -42.83
N MET A 155 24.61 22.97 -41.55
CA MET A 155 25.62 23.46 -40.61
C MET A 155 24.98 23.46 -39.20
N THR A 156 25.73 23.10 -38.16
CA THR A 156 25.68 23.77 -36.83
C THR A 156 26.90 24.74 -36.79
N PRO A 157 27.02 25.79 -35.93
CA PRO A 157 26.56 25.92 -34.53
C PRO A 157 26.26 27.38 -34.00
N ALA A 158 26.07 27.51 -32.67
CA ALA A 158 26.12 28.72 -31.78
C ALA A 158 24.93 29.71 -31.84
N GLU A 159 24.41 30.34 -30.76
CA GLU A 159 24.99 30.81 -29.48
C GLU A 159 23.84 31.14 -28.47
N GLU A 160 24.10 30.97 -27.15
CA GLU A 160 23.71 31.74 -25.93
C GLU A 160 22.32 32.42 -25.77
N GLU A 161 21.67 32.57 -24.61
CA GLU A 161 22.08 32.52 -23.19
C GLU A 161 20.84 32.47 -22.25
N ALA A 162 21.12 32.17 -20.97
CA ALA A 162 20.42 32.59 -19.74
C ALA A 162 19.06 31.95 -19.35
N GLY A 163 18.82 31.48 -18.12
CA GLY A 163 19.55 31.68 -16.87
C GLY A 163 19.32 30.54 -15.86
N GLU A 164 20.43 30.26 -15.17
CA GLU A 164 20.70 29.19 -14.20
C GLU A 164 20.40 29.64 -12.74
N PRO A 165 20.60 28.77 -11.73
CA PRO A 165 19.92 28.80 -10.44
C PRO A 165 20.64 29.62 -9.36
N GLU A 166 19.90 30.04 -8.33
CA GLU A 166 20.50 30.60 -7.11
C GLU A 166 20.31 29.69 -5.89
N ALA A 167 21.44 29.19 -5.41
CA ALA A 167 21.92 29.35 -4.04
C ALA A 167 23.44 29.67 -4.16
N PRO A 168 24.21 30.00 -3.10
CA PRO A 168 23.92 30.28 -1.68
C PRO A 168 24.80 31.45 -1.10
N VAL A 169 24.95 31.47 0.25
CA VAL A 169 26.03 32.02 1.12
C VAL A 169 26.01 33.55 1.41
N VAL A 170 26.32 34.10 2.59
CA VAL A 170 27.27 33.85 3.72
C VAL A 170 26.77 34.60 4.97
N ASP A 171 26.83 34.04 6.19
CA ASP A 171 27.94 34.12 7.18
C ASP A 171 28.18 35.54 7.73
N GLU A 172 27.92 35.76 9.03
CA GLU A 172 28.88 36.34 9.98
C GLU A 172 28.35 36.39 11.43
N MET A 173 29.27 36.09 12.34
CA MET A 173 29.16 36.12 13.80
C MET A 173 29.03 37.54 14.37
N SER A 174 28.17 37.74 15.38
CA SER A 174 28.47 38.61 16.53
C SER A 174 27.48 38.39 17.70
N VAL A 175 28.03 37.85 18.79
CA VAL A 175 27.83 38.22 20.21
C VAL A 175 26.62 39.10 20.55
N ASP A 176 25.74 38.63 21.44
CA ASP A 176 25.46 39.36 22.69
C ASP A 176 24.78 38.48 23.77
N ALA A 177 25.07 38.84 25.02
CA ALA A 177 24.75 38.14 26.25
C ALA A 177 23.34 38.53 26.78
N PRO A 178 22.87 38.02 27.94
CA PRO A 178 21.45 37.88 28.26
C PRO A 178 20.80 39.20 28.67
N THR A 179 19.58 39.46 28.19
CA THR A 179 18.76 40.59 28.65
C THR A 179 17.94 40.20 29.88
N GLU A 180 18.10 41.01 30.90
CA GLU A 180 17.46 40.97 32.20
C GLU A 180 15.96 41.26 32.07
N GLU A 181 15.09 40.26 32.20
CA GLU A 181 13.66 40.52 32.47
C GLU A 181 12.92 39.42 33.27
N GLU A 182 13.62 38.39 33.76
CA GLU A 182 13.06 37.44 34.76
C GLU A 182 13.79 37.43 36.12
N LYS A 183 14.75 38.34 36.35
CA LYS A 183 15.40 38.48 37.67
C LYS A 183 14.67 39.38 38.68
N GLU A 184 13.63 40.13 38.29
CA GLU A 184 12.88 40.96 39.24
C GLU A 184 11.73 40.23 39.98
N LYS A 185 11.52 38.93 39.73
CA LYS A 185 10.51 38.14 40.48
C LYS A 185 11.08 37.26 41.58
N GLU A 186 12.40 37.18 41.76
CA GLU A 186 13.02 36.39 42.83
C GLU A 186 13.63 37.22 43.98
N GLU A 187 13.79 38.54 43.84
CA GLU A 187 14.34 39.40 44.91
C GLU A 187 13.27 40.06 45.82
N LYS A 188 11.99 39.73 45.65
CA LYS A 188 10.89 40.15 46.55
C LYS A 188 10.33 39.03 47.43
N ALA A 189 11.02 37.89 47.51
CA ALA A 189 10.62 36.76 48.33
C ALA A 189 11.76 36.24 49.23
N ALA A 190 12.62 37.15 49.73
CA ALA A 190 13.55 36.90 50.83
C ALA A 190 13.43 38.03 51.87
#